data_AF-D4B5K8-F1
#
_entry.id   AF-D4B5K8-F1
#
_cell.length_a   1.000
_cell.length_b   1.000
_cell.length_c   1.000
_cell.angle_alpha   90.00
_cell.angle_beta   90.00
_cell.angle_gamma   90.00
#
_symmetry.space_group_name_H-M   'P 1'
#
loop_
_entity.id
_entity.type
_entity.pdbx_description
1 polymer ?
#
loop_
_entity_poly.entity_id
_entity_poly.type
_entity_poly.pdbx_seq_one_letter_code
_entity_poly.pdbx_strand_id
1 'polypeptide(L)'
;MLNGSQQQDLERTTDGSLVWGAAYHIPASHAEEVSAYLDDREIDGYSVHYTPFYPCSSSKNGEAQSAAGLQSRECLVYIGLPSNTQFVREPALRKPDAIAEVIYASRGQSGENKDYLYSLETALEGLGLGSSDVHVTDLVRRVKALEQSG
;
A
#
# COMPACT_ATOMS: atom_id res chain seq x y z
N MET A 1 3.02 23.03 -23.18
CA MET A 1 2.11 23.55 -22.14
C MET A 1 0.90 22.63 -22.12
N LEU A 2 0.79 21.73 -21.13
CA LEU A 2 -0.40 20.90 -20.96
C LEU A 2 -1.50 21.76 -20.32
N ASN A 3 -2.71 21.69 -20.87
CA ASN A 3 -3.87 22.44 -20.39
C ASN A 3 -4.21 22.02 -18.95
N GLY A 4 -4.59 23.00 -18.11
CA GLY A 4 -4.90 22.83 -16.69
C GLY A 4 -6.02 21.83 -16.36
N SER A 5 -6.71 21.28 -17.37
CA SER A 5 -7.66 20.18 -17.21
C SER A 5 -6.98 18.83 -16.95
N GLN A 6 -5.83 18.54 -17.57
CA GLN A 6 -5.13 17.25 -17.38
C GLN A 6 -4.43 17.14 -16.02
N GLN A 7 -4.08 18.28 -15.42
CA GLN A 7 -3.47 18.34 -14.08
C GLN A 7 -4.54 18.22 -12.99
N GLN A 8 -5.75 18.72 -13.25
CA GLN A 8 -6.92 18.48 -12.40
C GLN A 8 -7.42 17.04 -12.47
N ASP A 9 -7.26 16.34 -13.59
CA ASP A 9 -7.70 14.94 -13.73
C ASP A 9 -6.84 13.94 -12.93
N LEU A 10 -5.56 14.24 -12.66
CA LEU A 10 -4.74 13.42 -11.76
C LEU A 10 -5.11 13.65 -10.29
N GLU A 11 -5.43 14.89 -9.91
CA GLU A 11 -5.88 15.25 -8.55
C GLU A 11 -7.31 14.78 -8.24
N ARG A 12 -8.10 14.38 -9.25
CA ARG A 12 -9.49 13.93 -9.09
C ARG A 12 -9.69 12.41 -9.00
N THR A 13 -8.61 11.62 -9.04
CA THR A 13 -8.68 10.14 -8.97
C THR A 13 -8.63 9.61 -7.53
N THR A 14 -9.36 10.23 -6.61
CA THR A 14 -9.65 9.61 -5.29
C THR A 14 -10.93 8.77 -5.36
N ASP A 15 -11.09 7.95 -6.41
CA ASP A 15 -12.18 6.95 -6.53
C ASP A 15 -11.72 5.57 -6.01
N GLY A 16 -10.70 5.54 -5.14
CA GLY A 16 -10.18 4.32 -4.51
C GLY A 16 -9.37 3.40 -5.43
N SER A 17 -9.00 3.83 -6.64
CA SER A 17 -8.31 3.01 -7.64
C SER A 17 -6.79 3.23 -7.72
N LEU A 18 -6.27 4.26 -7.06
CA LEU A 18 -4.84 4.57 -7.00
C LEU A 18 -4.24 4.01 -5.70
N VAL A 19 -3.14 3.26 -5.83
CA VAL A 19 -2.35 2.77 -4.69
C VAL A 19 -0.90 3.18 -4.88
N TRP A 20 -0.34 3.87 -3.89
CA TRP A 20 1.09 4.20 -3.85
C TRP A 20 1.89 3.04 -3.28
N GLY A 21 3.09 2.84 -3.82
CA GLY A 21 3.99 1.79 -3.36
C GLY A 21 5.35 1.85 -4.04
N ALA A 22 6.14 0.81 -3.84
CA ALA A 22 7.44 0.65 -4.45
C ALA A 22 7.50 -0.63 -5.29
N ALA A 23 8.18 -0.55 -6.43
CA ALA A 23 8.54 -1.71 -7.24
C ALA A 23 10.02 -2.02 -7.04
N TYR A 24 10.33 -3.28 -6.74
CA TYR A 24 11.69 -3.76 -6.54
C TYR A 24 12.15 -4.57 -7.76
N HIS A 25 13.36 -4.27 -8.25
CA HIS A 25 13.99 -5.07 -9.30
C HIS A 25 14.85 -6.16 -8.67
N ILE A 26 14.46 -7.40 -8.87
CA ILE A 26 15.20 -8.58 -8.42
C ILE A 26 16.13 -9.03 -9.56
N PRO A 27 17.47 -9.05 -9.36
CA PRO A 27 18.38 -9.56 -10.38
C PRO A 27 18.06 -11.01 -10.73
N ALA A 28 18.18 -11.38 -12.00
CA ALA A 28 17.85 -12.72 -12.49
C ALA A 28 18.57 -13.85 -11.72
N SER A 29 19.80 -13.61 -11.25
CA SER A 29 20.57 -14.58 -10.46
C SER A 29 19.98 -14.87 -9.08
N HIS A 30 19.04 -14.05 -8.58
CA HIS A 30 18.36 -14.22 -7.30
C HIS A 30 16.86 -14.44 -7.46
N ALA A 31 16.35 -14.56 -8.69
CA ALA A 31 14.91 -14.62 -8.94
C ALA A 31 14.25 -15.84 -8.30
N GLU A 32 14.88 -17.01 -8.40
CA GLU A 32 14.37 -18.26 -7.80
C GLU A 32 14.36 -18.20 -6.27
N GLU A 33 15.46 -17.75 -5.66
CA GLU A 33 15.60 -17.61 -4.21
C GLU A 33 14.59 -16.62 -3.63
N VAL A 34 14.46 -15.43 -4.24
CA VAL A 34 13.52 -14.40 -3.77
C VAL A 34 12.07 -14.83 -4.02
N SER A 35 11.78 -15.51 -5.12
CA SER A 35 10.44 -16.06 -5.37
C SER A 35 10.07 -17.07 -4.29
N ALA A 36 10.94 -18.03 -3.99
CA ALA A 36 10.70 -19.03 -2.94
C ALA A 36 10.47 -18.38 -1.56
N TYR A 37 11.28 -17.37 -1.22
CA TYR A 37 11.11 -16.62 0.02
C TYR A 37 9.77 -15.87 0.08
N LEU A 38 9.34 -15.24 -1.02
CA LEU A 38 8.05 -14.54 -1.06
C LEU A 38 6.87 -15.51 -1.03
N ASP A 39 6.99 -16.68 -1.66
CA ASP A 39 5.95 -17.70 -1.63
C ASP A 39 5.73 -18.24 -0.19
N ASP A 40 6.79 -18.43 0.58
CA ASP A 40 6.69 -18.79 2.00
C ASP A 40 6.09 -17.66 2.85
N ARG A 41 6.42 -16.40 2.53
CA ARG A 41 5.92 -15.24 3.28
C ARG A 41 4.43 -15.00 3.05
N GLU A 42 3.95 -15.23 1.84
CA GLU A 42 2.56 -14.96 1.42
C GLU A 42 1.69 -16.24 1.42
N ILE A 43 2.13 -17.27 2.14
CA ILE A 43 1.54 -18.63 2.22
C ILE A 43 0.07 -18.67 2.64
N ASP A 44 -0.42 -17.63 3.30
CA ASP A 44 -1.78 -17.53 3.83
C ASP A 44 -2.85 -17.20 2.75
N GLY A 45 -2.73 -17.81 1.58
CA GLY A 45 -3.75 -17.77 0.52
C GLY A 45 -3.69 -16.55 -0.39
N TYR A 46 -2.56 -15.84 -0.43
CA TYR A 46 -2.31 -14.83 -1.46
C TYR A 46 -2.05 -15.50 -2.82
N SER A 47 -2.39 -14.78 -3.89
CA SER A 47 -2.21 -15.24 -5.26
C SER A 47 -1.36 -14.24 -6.04
N VAL A 48 -0.58 -14.72 -7.00
CA VAL A 48 0.27 -13.89 -7.87
C VAL A 48 -0.57 -13.25 -8.98
N HIS A 49 -0.41 -11.93 -9.16
CA HIS A 49 -0.99 -11.15 -10.24
C HIS A 49 0.10 -10.28 -10.89
N TYR A 50 -0.17 -9.81 -12.10
CA TYR A 50 0.69 -8.85 -12.81
C TYR A 50 -0.10 -7.58 -13.06
N THR A 51 0.49 -6.44 -12.71
CA THR A 51 -0.15 -5.13 -12.85
C THR A 51 0.86 -4.09 -13.36
N PRO A 52 0.44 -3.11 -14.18
CA PRO A 52 1.31 -2.02 -14.56
C PRO A 52 1.64 -1.14 -13.36
N PHE A 53 2.93 -0.98 -13.08
CA PHE A 53 3.47 0.01 -12.16
C PHE A 53 3.87 1.26 -12.94
N TYR A 54 3.45 2.43 -12.44
CA TYR A 54 3.74 3.73 -13.04
C TYR A 54 4.77 4.45 -12.16
N PRO A 55 6.04 4.53 -12.57
CA PRO A 55 7.07 5.18 -11.76
C PRO A 55 6.78 6.66 -11.57
N CYS A 56 6.86 7.13 -10.33
CA CYS A 56 6.83 8.56 -10.04
C CYS A 56 8.26 9.10 -9.94
N SER A 57 8.59 10.10 -10.74
CA SER A 57 9.88 10.80 -10.63
C SER A 57 9.73 12.00 -9.70
N SER A 58 10.06 11.82 -8.42
CA SER A 58 10.35 12.95 -7.53
C SER A 58 11.71 13.55 -7.93
N SER A 59 11.70 14.64 -8.69
CA SER A 59 12.93 15.40 -8.90
C SER A 59 13.35 16.00 -7.57
N LYS A 60 14.58 15.71 -7.13
CA LYS A 60 15.18 16.28 -5.91
C LYS A 60 15.23 17.82 -5.90
N ASN A 61 14.89 18.47 -7.02
CA ASN A 61 14.96 19.93 -7.20
C ASN A 61 13.58 20.60 -7.45
N GLY A 62 12.46 19.94 -7.17
CA GLY A 62 11.13 20.58 -7.23
C GLY A 62 10.54 20.79 -8.63
N GLU A 63 11.26 20.41 -9.69
CA GLU A 63 10.68 20.29 -11.03
C GLU A 63 10.08 18.90 -11.21
N ALA A 64 8.77 18.76 -10.98
CA ALA A 64 8.06 17.53 -11.32
C ALA A 64 8.26 17.22 -12.81
N GLN A 65 9.14 16.26 -13.13
CA GLN A 65 9.15 15.70 -14.48
C GLN A 65 7.81 15.00 -14.65
N SER A 66 7.05 15.46 -15.64
CA SER A 66 5.78 14.86 -16.00
C SER A 66 5.95 13.35 -16.10
N ALA A 67 5.11 12.59 -15.38
CA ALA A 67 5.02 11.14 -15.50
C ALA A 67 4.74 10.68 -16.95
N ALA A 68 4.39 11.60 -17.86
CA ALA A 68 4.14 11.36 -19.27
C ALA A 68 5.35 10.84 -20.07
N GLY A 69 6.55 10.76 -19.49
CA GLY A 69 7.73 10.18 -20.13
C GLY A 69 8.17 8.81 -19.60
N LEU A 70 7.61 8.34 -18.47
CA LEU A 70 8.04 7.09 -17.85
C LEU A 70 7.12 5.94 -18.28
N GLN A 71 7.69 4.98 -19.00
CA GLN A 71 6.96 3.79 -19.42
C GLN A 71 6.58 2.96 -18.19
N SER A 72 5.31 2.52 -18.15
CA SER A 72 4.86 1.58 -17.13
C SER A 72 5.64 0.27 -17.24
N ARG A 73 5.82 -0.40 -16.09
CA ARG A 73 6.48 -1.70 -16.01
C ARG A 73 5.50 -2.72 -15.47
N GLU A 74 5.37 -3.85 -16.15
CA GLU A 74 4.60 -4.97 -15.63
C GLU A 74 5.31 -5.53 -14.39
N CYS A 75 4.62 -5.54 -13.26
CA CYS A 75 5.17 -5.94 -11.96
C CYS A 75 4.33 -7.07 -11.36
N LEU A 76 5.01 -8.01 -10.73
CA LEU A 76 4.39 -9.05 -9.91
C LEU A 76 3.86 -8.43 -8.61
N VAL A 77 2.64 -8.80 -8.21
CA VAL A 77 2.02 -8.43 -6.93
C VAL A 77 1.27 -9.62 -6.33
N TYR A 78 1.40 -9.81 -5.02
CA TYR A 78 0.62 -10.81 -4.28
C TYR A 78 -0.68 -10.18 -3.77
N ILE A 79 -1.82 -10.80 -4.07
CA ILE A 79 -3.16 -10.29 -3.70
C ILE A 79 -3.95 -11.37 -2.98
N GLY A 80 -4.42 -11.03 -1.77
CA GLY A 80 -5.42 -11.81 -1.02
C GLY A 80 -6.81 -11.54 -1.59
N LEU A 81 -7.27 -12.42 -2.49
CA LEU A 81 -8.57 -12.27 -3.13
C LEU A 81 -9.72 -12.49 -2.14
N PRO A 82 -10.95 -12.04 -2.44
CA PRO A 82 -12.13 -12.37 -1.64
C PRO A 82 -12.41 -13.87 -1.55
N SER A 83 -11.75 -14.75 -2.31
CA SER A 83 -11.83 -16.21 -2.13
C SER A 83 -10.91 -16.74 -1.02
N ASN A 84 -9.95 -15.95 -0.55
CA ASN A 84 -9.05 -16.32 0.55
C ASN A 84 -9.85 -16.58 1.84
N THR A 85 -9.46 -17.62 2.58
CA THR A 85 -10.08 -17.99 3.87
C THR A 85 -9.78 -16.97 4.97
N GLN A 86 -8.65 -16.26 4.88
CA GLN A 86 -8.26 -15.17 5.77
C GLN A 86 -8.95 -13.83 5.44
N PHE A 87 -9.69 -13.75 4.32
CA PHE A 87 -10.40 -12.52 3.97
C PHE A 87 -11.57 -12.30 4.94
N VAL A 88 -11.56 -11.16 5.66
CA VAL A 88 -12.64 -10.78 6.58
C VAL A 88 -13.89 -10.42 5.78
N ARG A 89 -14.84 -11.36 5.66
CA ARG A 89 -16.05 -11.18 4.82
C ARG A 89 -17.10 -10.30 5.48
N GLU A 90 -17.28 -10.48 6.79
CA GLU A 90 -18.35 -9.88 7.57
C GLU A 90 -18.27 -8.34 7.51
N PRO A 91 -19.26 -7.64 6.91
CA PRO A 91 -19.23 -6.19 6.76
C PRO A 91 -19.06 -5.43 8.08
N ALA A 92 -19.61 -5.94 9.19
CA ALA A 92 -19.44 -5.31 10.49
C ALA A 92 -17.97 -5.26 10.95
N LEU A 93 -17.20 -6.31 10.67
CA LEU A 93 -15.78 -6.41 11.02
C LEU A 93 -14.87 -5.60 10.09
N ARG A 94 -15.36 -5.18 8.92
CA ARG A 94 -14.65 -4.31 7.98
C ARG A 94 -14.86 -2.82 8.22
N LYS A 95 -15.64 -2.45 9.24
CA LYS A 95 -15.79 -1.04 9.62
C LYS A 95 -14.48 -0.51 10.20
N PRO A 96 -14.07 0.74 9.93
CA PRO A 96 -12.80 1.28 10.40
C PRO A 96 -12.55 1.15 11.91
N ASP A 97 -13.60 1.31 12.74
CA ASP A 97 -13.48 1.13 14.20
C ASP A 97 -13.18 -0.31 14.60
N ALA A 98 -13.90 -1.28 14.01
CA ALA A 98 -13.67 -2.70 14.29
C ALA A 98 -12.27 -3.14 13.82
N ILE A 99 -11.81 -2.64 12.67
CA ILE A 99 -10.46 -2.88 12.19
C ILE A 99 -9.43 -2.28 13.16
N ALA A 100 -9.62 -1.04 13.61
CA ALA A 100 -8.71 -0.38 14.54
C ALA A 100 -8.61 -1.11 15.88
N GLU A 101 -9.72 -1.61 16.43
CA GLU A 101 -9.74 -2.43 17.64
C GLU A 101 -8.91 -3.71 17.47
N VAL A 102 -9.07 -4.42 16.34
CA VAL A 102 -8.28 -5.61 16.04
C VAL A 102 -6.80 -5.27 15.90
N ILE A 103 -6.45 -4.20 15.17
CA ILE A 103 -5.05 -3.76 15.02
C ILE A 103 -4.44 -3.43 16.38
N TYR A 104 -5.16 -2.70 17.23
CA TYR A 104 -4.69 -2.32 18.56
C TYR A 104 -4.44 -3.53 19.46
N ALA A 105 -5.33 -4.53 19.45
CA ALA A 105 -5.25 -5.69 20.35
C ALA A 105 -4.35 -6.83 19.84
N SER A 106 -4.04 -6.88 18.54
CA SER A 106 -3.38 -8.04 17.93
C SER A 106 -1.85 -7.99 18.00
N ARG A 107 -1.26 -9.17 18.26
CA ARG A 107 0.19 -9.41 18.24
C ARG A 107 0.49 -10.79 17.64
N GLY A 108 1.44 -10.84 16.72
CA GLY A 108 1.91 -12.07 16.07
C GLY A 108 3.40 -12.34 16.35
N GLN A 109 3.95 -13.35 15.66
CA GLN A 109 5.39 -13.66 15.72
C GLN A 109 6.27 -12.49 15.27
N SER A 110 5.75 -11.65 14.36
CA SER A 110 6.43 -10.47 13.83
C SER A 110 6.32 -9.21 14.71
N GLY A 111 5.59 -9.26 15.82
CA GLY A 111 5.38 -8.10 16.71
C GLY A 111 3.93 -7.63 16.81
N GLU A 112 3.73 -6.39 17.25
CA GLU A 112 2.40 -5.77 17.39
C GLU A 112 1.85 -5.33 16.04
N ASN A 113 0.55 -5.51 15.83
CA ASN A 113 -0.07 -5.13 14.55
C ASN A 113 -0.14 -3.60 14.36
N LYS A 114 -0.19 -2.84 15.46
CA LYS A 114 -0.09 -1.36 15.39
C LYS A 114 1.27 -0.87 14.88
N ASP A 115 2.37 -1.56 15.21
CA ASP A 115 3.71 -1.20 14.72
C ASP A 115 3.81 -1.40 13.20
N TYR A 116 3.15 -2.45 12.68
CA TYR A 116 3.02 -2.67 11.23
C TYR A 116 2.29 -1.49 10.57
N LEU A 117 1.15 -1.07 11.12
CA LEU A 117 0.37 0.05 10.58
C LEU A 117 1.16 1.38 10.59
N TYR A 118 1.88 1.68 11.69
CA TYR A 118 2.67 2.92 11.79
C TYR A 118 3.88 2.94 10.86
N SER A 119 4.52 1.77 10.68
CA SER A 119 5.62 1.62 9.72
C SER A 119 5.12 1.83 8.29
N LEU A 120 3.92 1.36 7.97
CA LEU A 120 3.29 1.57 6.67
C LEU A 120 2.97 3.05 6.42
N GLU A 121 2.36 3.75 7.39
CA GLU A 121 2.09 5.20 7.27
C GLU A 121 3.40 5.98 7.01
N THR A 122 4.42 5.72 7.83
CA THR A 122 5.74 6.38 7.70
C THR A 122 6.36 6.12 6.32
N ALA A 123 6.29 4.88 5.82
CA ALA A 123 6.82 4.54 4.51
C ALA A 123 6.06 5.26 3.38
N LEU A 124 4.73 5.33 3.45
CA LEU A 124 3.90 6.01 2.46
C LEU A 124 4.12 7.54 2.47
N GLU A 125 4.26 8.15 3.65
CA GLU A 125 4.61 9.57 3.78
C GLU A 125 5.99 9.87 3.17
N GLY A 126 6.97 8.98 3.41
CA GLY A 126 8.31 9.09 2.86
C GLY A 126 8.39 9.03 1.33
N LEU A 127 7.37 8.47 0.66
CA LEU A 127 7.28 8.48 -0.82
C LEU A 127 6.91 9.86 -1.38
N GLY A 128 6.48 10.81 -0.54
CA GLY A 128 6.49 12.25 -0.86
C GLY A 128 5.43 12.72 -1.85
N LEU A 129 4.27 12.06 -1.92
CA LEU A 129 3.24 12.34 -2.93
C LEU A 129 1.91 12.75 -2.30
N GLY A 130 1.91 13.91 -1.65
CA GLY A 130 0.77 14.87 -1.53
C GLY A 130 -0.55 14.44 -0.89
N SER A 131 -0.81 13.15 -0.75
CA SER A 131 -1.93 12.57 -0.04
C SER A 131 -1.40 11.27 0.57
N SER A 132 -1.09 11.29 1.87
CA SER A 132 -0.98 10.04 2.63
C SER A 132 -2.27 9.23 2.38
N ASP A 133 -2.13 7.92 2.24
CA ASP A 133 -3.29 7.06 2.01
C ASP A 133 -4.35 7.34 3.08
N VAL A 134 -5.50 7.91 2.67
CA VAL A 134 -6.54 8.41 3.58
C VAL A 134 -7.06 7.29 4.47
N HIS A 135 -7.11 6.07 3.95
CA HIS A 135 -7.54 4.90 4.71
C HIS A 135 -6.51 4.52 5.78
N VAL A 136 -5.22 4.46 5.42
CA VAL A 136 -4.13 4.19 6.37
C VAL A 136 -4.08 5.26 7.46
N THR A 137 -4.10 6.55 7.08
CA THR A 137 -4.07 7.66 8.05
C THR A 137 -5.28 7.67 8.98
N ASP A 138 -6.49 7.35 8.49
CA ASP A 138 -7.68 7.24 9.36
C ASP A 138 -7.54 6.08 10.36
N LEU A 139 -7.04 4.92 9.92
CA LEU A 139 -6.78 3.79 10.83
C LEU A 139 -5.72 4.14 11.88
N VAL A 140 -4.62 4.81 11.51
CA VAL A 140 -3.59 5.23 12.46
C VAL A 140 -4.18 6.15 13.52
N ARG A 141 -4.96 7.15 13.10
CA ARG A 141 -5.63 8.08 14.02
C ARG A 141 -6.54 7.33 15.02
N ARG A 142 -7.30 6.34 14.55
CA ARG A 142 -8.19 5.54 15.42
C ARG A 142 -7.40 4.68 16.41
N VAL A 143 -6.35 3.99 15.95
CA VAL A 143 -5.49 3.17 16.83
C VAL A 143 -4.82 4.03 17.90
N LYS A 144 -4.28 5.21 17.54
CA LYS A 144 -3.70 6.16 18.49
C LYS A 144 -4.72 6.67 19.52
N ALA A 145 -5.99 6.82 19.15
CA ALA A 145 -7.05 7.21 20.08
C ALA A 145 -7.38 6.10 21.09
N LEU A 146 -7.32 4.83 20.66
CA LEU A 146 -7.46 3.67 21.56
C LEU A 146 -6.31 3.60 22.57
N GLU A 147 -5.07 3.87 22.14
CA GLU A 147 -3.90 3.93 23.03
C GLU A 147 -4.00 5.00 24.13
N GLN A 148 -4.69 6.10 23.86
CA GLN A 148 -4.89 7.17 24.85
C GLN A 148 -6.05 6.90 25.80
N SER A 149 -6.94 5.96 25.45
CA SER A 149 -8.16 5.64 26.19
C SER A 149 -8.04 4.35 27.02
N GLY A 150 -6.98 3.55 26.82
CA GLY A 150 -6.67 2.32 27.55
C GLY A 150 -5.48 2.50 28.48
#